data_AF-A0A6A6N9H5-F1
#
_entry.id   AF-A0A6A6N9H5-F1
#
_cell.length_a   1.000
_cell.length_b   1.000
_cell.length_c   1.000
_cell.angle_alpha   90.00
_cell.angle_beta   90.00
_cell.angle_gamma   90.00
#
_symmetry.space_group_name_H-M   'P 1'
#
loop_
_entity.id
_entity.type
_entity.pdbx_description
1 polymer ?
#
loop_
_entity_poly.entity_id
_entity_poly.type
_entity_poly.pdbx_seq_one_letter_code
_entity_poly.pdbx_strand_id
1 'polypeptide(L)'
;MARLIFEQLPSKNVICWTTMVSGYANCGELEEARELFERSPVRDVVMWTSMINGYVQFNRFDEAVALFREMQIRRVKPDKFIVVSLLTGCAQTGSLEQGKWIHGFMDENRIPIDCVVGTALIEMYAKCGCVEKALEIFYGLREKDTASWTSIICGLAMNGKTVTALELFSKMKQVGAKPDDITFIGVLSACSHGGLVKEGREFFNSMTKMYHIRPKLEHYGCLIDLLGRAGLLDEAEELIKKIPNEDNAILVPLYGSLLSACRIYKNVAIGKWVAKQLVKIGSSDSSVHTLLANIYASAEKWEDVTKVRRKMKDIGVKKLPGCSSIEVDSIIHEFFAGDPSHSEMGEIYSMLDRLAKPLLGLEKNEIEIEGC
;
A
#
# COMPACT_ATOMS: atom_id res chain seq x y z
N MET A 1 22.67 -8.66 25.64
CA MET A 1 22.48 -9.03 27.07
C MET A 1 21.45 -10.17 27.24
N ALA A 2 20.22 -10.04 26.72
CA ALA A 2 19.18 -11.07 26.87
C ALA A 2 19.60 -12.47 26.39
N ARG A 3 20.24 -12.59 25.22
CA ARG A 3 20.73 -13.87 24.69
C ARG A 3 21.82 -14.52 25.53
N LEU A 4 22.74 -13.73 26.09
CA LEU A 4 23.78 -14.26 26.98
C LEU A 4 23.16 -14.87 28.25
N ILE A 5 22.20 -14.17 28.86
CA ILE A 5 21.45 -14.67 30.02
C ILE A 5 20.70 -15.95 29.65
N PHE A 6 20.01 -15.93 28.50
CA PHE A 6 19.25 -17.08 28.01
C PHE A 6 20.15 -18.31 27.85
N GLU A 7 21.29 -18.19 27.17
CA GLU A 7 22.22 -19.31 26.96
C GLU A 7 22.74 -19.88 28.29
N GLN A 8 22.97 -19.03 29.30
CA GLN A 8 23.43 -19.42 30.63
C GLN A 8 22.35 -20.06 31.52
N LEU A 9 21.06 -20.05 31.13
CA LEU A 9 20.00 -20.66 31.93
C LEU A 9 20.19 -22.18 32.04
N PRO A 10 20.23 -22.74 33.27
CA PRO A 10 20.43 -24.18 33.50
C PRO A 10 19.26 -25.03 33.00
N SER A 11 18.05 -24.46 32.95
CA SER A 11 16.87 -25.06 32.34
C SER A 11 16.07 -24.00 31.59
N LYS A 12 15.78 -24.23 30.32
CA LYS A 12 14.99 -23.33 29.47
C LYS A 12 13.61 -23.94 29.26
N ASN A 13 12.56 -23.32 29.80
CA ASN A 13 11.18 -23.75 29.57
C ASN A 13 10.62 -23.10 28.30
N VAL A 14 9.42 -23.53 27.87
CA VAL A 14 8.76 -23.03 26.64
C VAL A 14 8.64 -21.51 26.64
N ILE A 15 8.28 -20.91 27.79
CA ILE A 15 8.13 -19.46 27.92
C ILE A 15 9.44 -18.74 27.63
N CYS A 16 10.58 -19.22 28.15
CA CYS A 16 11.89 -18.63 27.87
C CYS A 16 12.19 -18.59 26.36
N TRP A 17 11.91 -19.70 25.66
CA TRP A 17 12.10 -19.76 24.20
C TRP A 17 11.15 -18.79 23.48
N THR A 18 9.86 -18.82 23.82
CA THR A 18 8.84 -17.96 23.20
C THR A 18 9.18 -16.49 23.41
N THR A 19 9.54 -16.07 24.63
CA THR A 19 9.93 -14.68 24.91
C THR A 19 11.14 -14.23 24.10
N MET A 20 12.16 -15.08 23.95
CA MET A 20 13.35 -14.73 23.17
C MET A 20 13.02 -14.60 21.68
N VAL A 21 12.26 -15.56 21.12
CA VAL A 21 11.82 -15.53 19.72
C VAL A 21 10.95 -14.30 19.45
N SER A 22 9.94 -14.04 20.27
CA SER A 22 9.08 -12.86 20.13
C SER A 22 9.88 -11.56 20.26
N GLY A 23 10.84 -11.49 21.18
CA GLY A 23 11.69 -10.32 21.36
C GLY A 23 12.51 -10.00 20.12
N TYR A 24 13.21 -11.01 19.56
CA TYR A 24 13.99 -10.82 18.34
C TYR A 24 13.11 -10.53 17.12
N ALA A 25 11.98 -11.24 16.97
CA ALA A 25 11.05 -11.03 15.86
C ALA A 25 10.49 -9.61 15.85
N ASN A 26 10.09 -9.08 17.01
CA ASN A 26 9.57 -7.72 17.14
C ASN A 26 10.63 -6.63 16.90
N CYS A 27 11.92 -6.97 17.04
CA CYS A 27 13.04 -6.06 16.76
C CYS A 27 13.52 -6.11 15.31
N GLY A 28 12.99 -7.01 14.46
CA GLY A 28 13.42 -7.18 13.07
C GLY A 28 14.68 -8.02 12.89
N GLU A 29 15.21 -8.58 13.98
CA GLU A 29 16.34 -9.52 13.98
C GLU A 29 15.84 -10.94 13.64
N LEU A 30 15.28 -11.09 12.44
CA LEU A 30 14.48 -12.26 12.07
C LEU A 30 15.30 -13.54 11.91
N GLU A 31 16.57 -13.42 11.52
CA GLU A 31 17.52 -14.53 11.42
C GLU A 31 17.75 -15.14 12.80
N GLU A 32 17.93 -14.29 13.82
CA GLU A 32 18.16 -14.71 15.20
C GLU A 32 16.89 -15.28 15.84
N ALA A 33 15.74 -14.67 15.53
CA ALA A 33 14.44 -15.21 15.90
C ALA A 33 14.24 -16.60 15.27
N ARG A 34 14.59 -16.79 13.99
CA ARG A 34 14.45 -18.06 13.28
C ARG A 34 15.42 -19.11 13.80
N GLU A 35 16.66 -18.77 14.12
CA GLU A 35 17.60 -19.71 14.74
C GLU A 35 17.06 -20.25 16.07
N LEU A 36 16.58 -19.36 16.95
CA LEU A 36 16.03 -19.75 18.25
C LEU A 36 14.71 -20.53 18.12
N PHE A 37 13.87 -20.15 17.15
CA PHE A 37 12.68 -20.90 16.78
C PHE A 37 13.03 -22.34 16.40
N GLU A 38 14.07 -22.53 15.58
CA GLU A 38 14.48 -23.87 15.15
C GLU A 38 15.11 -24.71 16.26
N ARG A 39 15.88 -24.06 17.15
CA ARG A 39 16.51 -24.69 18.32
C ARG A 39 15.51 -25.04 19.42
N SER A 40 14.31 -24.44 19.41
CA SER A 40 13.33 -24.70 20.45
C SER A 40 12.83 -26.16 20.41
N PRO A 41 12.86 -26.88 21.55
CA PRO A 41 12.33 -28.25 21.60
C PRO A 41 10.80 -28.30 21.49
N VAL A 42 10.11 -27.22 21.87
CA VAL A 42 8.65 -27.10 21.83
C VAL A 42 8.29 -25.73 21.24
N ARG A 43 7.58 -25.74 20.12
CA ARG A 43 7.08 -24.53 19.46
C ARG A 43 5.57 -24.43 19.72
N ASP A 44 5.19 -23.63 20.69
CA ASP A 44 3.78 -23.36 20.98
C ASP A 44 3.19 -22.37 19.96
N VAL A 45 1.85 -22.26 19.93
CA VAL A 45 1.14 -21.39 18.97
C VAL A 45 1.64 -19.96 19.04
N VAL A 46 1.95 -19.45 20.24
CA VAL A 46 2.45 -18.08 20.44
C VAL A 46 3.79 -17.85 19.74
N MET A 47 4.69 -18.84 19.76
CA MET A 47 5.97 -18.78 19.07
C MET A 47 5.79 -18.77 17.54
N TRP A 48 4.88 -19.59 17.01
CA TRP A 48 4.50 -19.56 15.57
C TRP A 48 3.92 -18.21 15.17
N THR A 49 2.96 -17.69 15.94
CA THR A 49 2.34 -16.38 15.71
C THR A 49 3.40 -15.28 15.72
N SER A 50 4.33 -15.30 16.66
CA SER A 50 5.39 -14.29 16.76
C SER A 50 6.30 -14.27 15.53
N MET A 51 6.70 -15.45 15.05
CA MET A 51 7.54 -15.54 13.85
C MET A 51 6.81 -15.11 12.58
N ILE A 52 5.57 -15.58 12.38
CA ILE A 52 4.75 -15.21 11.21
C ILE A 52 4.51 -13.70 11.20
N ASN A 53 4.14 -13.11 12.34
CA ASN A 53 3.91 -11.68 12.46
C ASN A 53 5.19 -10.88 12.20
N GLY A 54 6.34 -11.33 12.72
CA GLY A 54 7.63 -10.72 12.44
C GLY A 54 7.94 -10.72 10.94
N TYR A 55 7.77 -11.84 10.26
CA TYR A 55 7.99 -11.91 8.81
C TYR A 55 7.08 -10.94 8.04
N VAL A 56 5.77 -10.90 8.36
CA VAL A 56 4.85 -9.95 7.70
C VAL A 56 5.25 -8.50 7.99
N GLN A 57 5.54 -8.16 9.25
CA GLN A 57 5.88 -6.79 9.66
C GLN A 57 7.10 -6.23 8.92
N PHE A 58 8.08 -7.08 8.59
CA PHE A 58 9.31 -6.69 7.89
C PHE A 58 9.30 -7.07 6.41
N ASN A 59 8.10 -7.15 5.78
CA ASN A 59 7.90 -7.38 4.34
C ASN A 59 8.53 -8.67 3.79
N ARG A 60 8.63 -9.72 4.62
CA ARG A 60 9.13 -11.05 4.26
C ARG A 60 7.97 -12.04 4.14
N PHE A 61 7.01 -11.69 3.28
CA PHE A 61 5.72 -12.38 3.21
C PHE A 61 5.84 -13.84 2.75
N ASP A 62 6.76 -14.13 1.83
CA ASP A 62 6.99 -15.50 1.35
C ASP A 62 7.46 -16.42 2.48
N GLU A 63 8.35 -15.94 3.36
CA GLU A 63 8.76 -16.69 4.55
C GLU A 63 7.62 -16.87 5.55
N ALA A 64 6.72 -15.88 5.68
CA ALA A 64 5.53 -16.00 6.52
C ALA A 64 4.60 -17.12 6.02
N VAL A 65 4.33 -17.17 4.71
CA VAL A 65 3.49 -18.20 4.08
C VAL A 65 4.16 -19.57 4.17
N ALA A 66 5.47 -19.66 3.93
CA ALA A 66 6.22 -20.91 4.05
C ALA A 66 6.17 -21.45 5.49
N LEU A 67 6.35 -20.59 6.49
CA LEU A 67 6.26 -20.97 7.90
C LEU A 67 4.83 -21.40 8.28
N PHE A 68 3.81 -20.72 7.76
CA PHE A 68 2.42 -21.11 7.96
C PHE A 68 2.10 -22.49 7.35
N ARG A 69 2.61 -22.80 6.15
CA ARG A 69 2.50 -24.14 5.56
C ARG A 69 3.19 -25.19 6.44
N GLU A 70 4.36 -24.88 6.99
CA GLU A 70 5.04 -25.78 7.94
C GLU A 70 4.20 -26.04 9.20
N MET A 71 3.58 -24.98 9.75
CA MET A 71 2.68 -25.07 10.89
C MET A 71 1.51 -26.02 10.63
N GLN A 72 0.91 -25.93 9.42
CA GLN A 72 -0.17 -26.81 8.98
C GLN A 72 0.27 -28.27 8.85
N ILE A 73 1.44 -28.53 8.25
CA ILE A 73 2.02 -29.88 8.12
C ILE A 73 2.23 -30.51 9.51
N ARG A 74 2.67 -29.72 10.48
CA ARG A 74 2.85 -30.14 11.89
C ARG A 74 1.53 -30.23 12.67
N ARG A 75 0.39 -29.96 12.02
CA ARG A 75 -0.98 -29.99 12.60
C ARG A 75 -1.14 -29.09 13.82
N VAL A 76 -0.38 -27.99 13.88
CA VAL A 76 -0.56 -26.97 14.91
C VAL A 76 -1.72 -26.08 14.46
N LYS A 77 -2.79 -26.03 15.25
CA LYS A 77 -3.97 -25.24 14.90
C LYS A 77 -3.63 -23.74 14.99
N PRO A 78 -3.76 -22.98 13.89
CA PRO A 78 -3.55 -21.54 13.95
C PRO A 78 -4.66 -20.86 14.75
N ASP A 79 -4.28 -19.81 15.46
CA ASP A 79 -5.26 -18.88 16.03
C ASP A 79 -5.71 -17.86 14.98
N LYS A 80 -6.71 -17.05 15.32
CA LYS A 80 -7.21 -16.01 14.42
C LYS A 80 -6.19 -14.91 14.12
N PHE A 81 -5.19 -14.70 14.99
CA PHE A 81 -4.21 -13.63 14.84
C PHE A 81 -3.19 -13.96 13.75
N ILE A 82 -2.83 -15.24 13.59
CA ILE A 82 -2.03 -15.72 12.46
C ILE A 82 -2.74 -15.42 11.13
N VAL A 83 -4.03 -15.76 11.04
CA VAL A 83 -4.83 -15.53 9.83
C VAL A 83 -4.90 -14.04 9.51
N VAL A 84 -5.21 -13.19 10.50
CA VAL A 84 -5.23 -11.73 10.32
C VAL A 84 -3.89 -11.22 9.81
N SER A 85 -2.78 -11.68 10.38
CA SER A 85 -1.44 -11.23 9.99
C SER A 85 -1.08 -11.66 8.58
N LEU A 86 -1.42 -12.89 8.17
CA LEU A 86 -1.23 -13.35 6.80
C LEU A 86 -2.09 -12.58 5.80
N LEU A 87 -3.36 -12.27 6.15
CA LEU A 87 -4.23 -11.43 5.31
C LEU A 87 -3.68 -10.02 5.17
N THR A 88 -3.11 -9.43 6.23
CA THR A 88 -2.41 -8.14 6.17
C THR A 88 -1.21 -8.23 5.22
N GLY A 89 -0.43 -9.30 5.28
CA GLY A 89 0.67 -9.55 4.35
C GLY A 89 0.20 -9.61 2.89
N CYS A 90 -0.87 -10.37 2.60
CA CYS A 90 -1.49 -10.40 1.27
C CYS A 90 -1.90 -9.01 0.78
N ALA A 91 -2.49 -8.21 1.68
CA ALA A 91 -2.95 -6.86 1.36
C ALA A 91 -1.79 -5.90 1.05
N GLN A 92 -0.62 -6.11 1.68
CA GLN A 92 0.59 -5.32 1.46
C GLN A 92 1.28 -5.67 0.14
N THR A 93 1.30 -6.96 -0.23
CA THR A 93 1.94 -7.45 -1.45
C THR A 93 1.02 -7.47 -2.66
N GLY A 94 -0.29 -7.29 -2.48
CA GLY A 94 -1.28 -7.45 -3.55
C GLY A 94 -1.52 -8.92 -3.96
N SER A 95 -1.16 -9.87 -3.09
CA SER A 95 -1.20 -11.31 -3.30
C SER A 95 -2.62 -11.88 -3.15
N LEU A 96 -3.45 -11.69 -4.18
CA LEU A 96 -4.87 -12.08 -4.17
C LEU A 96 -5.08 -13.59 -4.01
N GLU A 97 -4.27 -14.42 -4.68
CA GLU A 97 -4.47 -15.87 -4.67
C GLU A 97 -4.10 -16.49 -3.33
N GLN A 98 -3.01 -16.05 -2.70
CA GLN A 98 -2.68 -16.41 -1.31
C GLN A 98 -3.80 -15.95 -0.36
N GLY A 99 -4.35 -14.75 -0.58
CA GLY A 99 -5.46 -14.22 0.20
C GLY A 99 -6.72 -15.09 0.11
N LYS A 100 -7.09 -15.52 -1.11
CA LYS A 100 -8.18 -16.47 -1.33
C LYS A 100 -7.90 -17.82 -0.70
N TRP A 101 -6.67 -18.32 -0.80
CA TRP A 101 -6.26 -19.58 -0.17
C TRP A 101 -6.40 -19.53 1.36
N ILE A 102 -5.96 -18.44 2.00
CA ILE A 102 -6.14 -18.24 3.45
C ILE A 102 -7.62 -18.16 3.81
N HIS A 103 -8.43 -17.45 3.02
CA HIS A 103 -9.88 -17.36 3.25
C HIS A 103 -10.56 -18.73 3.13
N GLY A 104 -10.22 -19.53 2.10
CA GLY A 104 -10.70 -20.90 1.96
C GLY A 104 -10.25 -21.81 3.12
N PHE A 105 -9.00 -21.66 3.57
CA PHE A 105 -8.50 -22.36 4.76
C PHE A 105 -9.33 -22.06 6.01
N MET A 106 -9.80 -20.81 6.18
CA MET A 106 -10.67 -20.44 7.30
C MET A 106 -12.00 -21.18 7.26
N ASP A 107 -12.62 -21.30 6.08
CA ASP A 107 -13.87 -22.03 5.88
C ASP A 107 -13.70 -23.52 6.19
N GLU A 108 -12.64 -24.15 5.66
CA GLU A 108 -12.31 -25.56 5.90
C GLU A 108 -12.09 -25.86 7.40
N ASN A 109 -11.46 -24.92 8.12
CA ASN A 109 -11.12 -25.07 9.53
C ASN A 109 -12.17 -24.47 10.48
N ARG A 110 -13.29 -23.98 9.94
CA ARG A 110 -14.40 -23.35 10.68
C ARG A 110 -13.93 -22.22 11.60
N ILE A 111 -12.99 -21.40 11.13
CA ILE A 111 -12.53 -20.20 11.84
C ILE A 111 -13.62 -19.14 11.69
N PRO A 112 -14.24 -18.65 12.77
CA PRO A 112 -15.33 -17.69 12.67
C PRO A 112 -14.82 -16.34 12.16
N ILE A 113 -15.55 -15.77 11.20
CA ILE A 113 -15.35 -14.40 10.73
C ILE A 113 -16.05 -13.45 11.70
N ASP A 114 -15.31 -13.05 12.74
CA ASP A 114 -15.71 -11.95 13.61
C ASP A 114 -15.37 -10.58 12.97
N CYS A 115 -15.65 -9.47 13.65
CA CYS A 115 -15.40 -8.14 13.10
C CYS A 115 -13.90 -7.89 12.82
N VAL A 116 -13.00 -8.48 13.61
CA VAL A 116 -11.54 -8.32 13.44
C VAL A 116 -11.08 -9.03 12.18
N VAL A 117 -11.44 -10.31 12.03
CA VAL A 117 -11.09 -11.11 10.86
C VAL A 117 -11.79 -10.57 9.61
N GLY A 118 -13.05 -10.16 9.73
CA GLY A 118 -13.82 -9.52 8.67
C GLY A 118 -13.19 -8.25 8.16
N THR A 119 -12.70 -7.39 9.04
CA THR A 119 -11.98 -6.16 8.68
C THR A 119 -10.70 -6.47 7.91
N ALA A 120 -9.92 -7.46 8.34
CA ALA A 120 -8.70 -7.88 7.63
C ALA A 120 -8.99 -8.44 6.23
N LEU A 121 -10.07 -9.22 6.09
CA LEU A 121 -10.52 -9.73 4.79
C LEU A 121 -10.98 -8.60 3.85
N ILE A 122 -11.75 -7.63 4.37
CA ILE A 122 -12.17 -6.45 3.60
C ILE A 122 -10.95 -5.70 3.08
N GLU A 123 -9.96 -5.45 3.95
CA GLU A 123 -8.73 -4.75 3.57
C GLU A 123 -7.95 -5.54 2.51
N MET A 124 -7.75 -6.84 2.71
CA MET A 124 -7.05 -7.73 1.77
C MET A 124 -7.71 -7.70 0.40
N TYR A 125 -9.00 -8.01 0.31
CA TYR A 125 -9.69 -8.06 -0.99
C TYR A 125 -9.73 -6.70 -1.66
N ALA A 126 -9.95 -5.61 -0.92
CA ALA A 126 -9.99 -4.28 -1.50
C ALA A 126 -8.63 -3.81 -2.01
N LYS A 127 -7.53 -4.06 -1.28
CA LYS A 127 -6.17 -3.71 -1.71
C LYS A 127 -5.70 -4.57 -2.89
N CYS A 128 -6.15 -5.80 -2.98
CA CYS A 128 -5.93 -6.69 -4.14
C CYS A 128 -6.89 -6.40 -5.32
N GLY A 129 -7.71 -5.35 -5.27
CA GLY A 129 -8.60 -4.93 -6.36
C GLY A 129 -9.90 -5.72 -6.50
N CYS A 130 -10.19 -6.69 -5.63
CA CYS A 130 -11.42 -7.49 -5.63
C CYS A 130 -12.50 -6.87 -4.73
N VAL A 131 -12.96 -5.67 -5.11
CA VAL A 131 -13.86 -4.83 -4.30
C VAL A 131 -15.21 -5.49 -4.04
N GLU A 132 -15.73 -6.24 -5.01
CA GLU A 132 -17.02 -6.92 -4.91
C GLU A 132 -17.02 -7.92 -3.76
N LYS A 133 -15.92 -8.67 -3.59
CA LYS A 133 -15.76 -9.61 -2.48
C LYS A 133 -15.61 -8.90 -1.14
N ALA A 134 -14.89 -7.77 -1.12
CA ALA A 134 -14.80 -6.93 0.07
C ALA A 134 -16.18 -6.42 0.52
N LEU A 135 -17.04 -5.99 -0.41
CA LEU A 135 -18.42 -5.59 -0.13
C LEU A 135 -19.29 -6.75 0.38
N GLU A 136 -19.18 -7.93 -0.24
CA GLU A 136 -19.89 -9.14 0.20
C GLU A 136 -19.58 -9.46 1.67
N ILE A 137 -18.29 -9.45 2.03
CA ILE A 137 -17.82 -9.71 3.39
C ILE A 137 -18.33 -8.64 4.34
N PHE A 138 -18.18 -7.35 3.97
CA PHE A 138 -18.68 -6.25 4.78
C PHE A 138 -20.17 -6.38 5.08
N TYR A 139 -21.01 -6.62 4.06
CA TYR A 139 -22.45 -6.79 4.29
C TYR A 139 -22.78 -8.04 5.11
N GLY A 140 -22.00 -9.13 4.96
CA GLY A 140 -22.14 -10.36 5.73
C GLY A 140 -21.80 -10.25 7.21
N LEU A 141 -21.04 -9.23 7.65
CA LEU A 141 -20.72 -9.02 9.07
C LEU A 141 -21.98 -8.73 9.89
N ARG A 142 -22.20 -9.51 10.96
CA ARG A 142 -23.32 -9.32 11.90
C ARG A 142 -23.21 -8.00 12.66
N GLU A 143 -22.02 -7.72 13.16
CA GLU A 143 -21.67 -6.48 13.84
C GLU A 143 -20.57 -5.77 13.04
N LYS A 144 -20.70 -4.45 12.92
CA LYS A 144 -19.76 -3.60 12.17
C LYS A 144 -19.29 -2.51 13.10
N ASP A 145 -18.00 -2.52 13.43
CA ASP A 145 -17.34 -1.45 14.17
C ASP A 145 -16.81 -0.35 13.23
N THR A 146 -16.28 0.73 13.81
CA THR A 146 -15.65 1.82 13.04
C THR A 146 -14.54 1.32 12.11
N ALA A 147 -13.78 0.29 12.50
CA ALA A 147 -12.67 -0.23 11.69
C ALA A 147 -13.16 -0.91 10.40
N SER A 148 -14.23 -1.72 10.48
CA SER A 148 -14.84 -2.37 9.32
C SER A 148 -15.46 -1.37 8.34
N TRP A 149 -16.13 -0.32 8.85
CA TRP A 149 -16.65 0.80 8.03
C TRP A 149 -15.53 1.57 7.35
N THR A 150 -14.49 1.90 8.11
CA THR A 150 -13.32 2.63 7.60
C THR A 150 -12.63 1.84 6.50
N SER A 151 -12.43 0.53 6.72
CA SER A 151 -11.74 -0.34 5.77
C SER A 151 -12.48 -0.44 4.44
N ILE A 152 -13.81 -0.60 4.45
CA ILE A 152 -14.58 -0.66 3.20
C ILE A 152 -14.63 0.70 2.49
N ILE A 153 -14.75 1.81 3.22
CA ILE A 153 -14.75 3.17 2.63
C ILE A 153 -13.39 3.47 1.97
N CYS A 154 -12.29 3.20 2.66
CA CYS A 154 -10.94 3.35 2.11
C CYS A 154 -10.73 2.43 0.91
N GLY A 155 -11.14 1.16 1.01
CA GLY A 155 -11.04 0.19 -0.07
C GLY A 155 -11.78 0.63 -1.34
N LEU A 156 -13.01 1.15 -1.20
CA LEU A 156 -13.78 1.71 -2.32
C LEU A 156 -13.11 2.95 -2.91
N ALA A 157 -12.60 3.84 -2.06
CA ALA A 157 -11.90 5.05 -2.49
C ALA A 157 -10.65 4.72 -3.32
N MET A 158 -9.83 3.77 -2.87
CA MET A 158 -8.62 3.32 -3.57
C MET A 158 -8.92 2.73 -4.94
N ASN A 159 -10.08 2.09 -5.10
CA ASN A 159 -10.52 1.50 -6.36
C ASN A 159 -11.41 2.43 -7.20
N GLY A 160 -11.43 3.74 -6.90
CA GLY A 160 -12.18 4.74 -7.67
C GLY A 160 -13.71 4.63 -7.58
N LYS A 161 -14.25 3.84 -6.64
CA LYS A 161 -15.70 3.66 -6.43
C LYS A 161 -16.25 4.79 -5.54
N THR A 162 -16.03 6.03 -5.96
CA THR A 162 -16.31 7.24 -5.16
C THR A 162 -17.75 7.32 -4.67
N VAL A 163 -18.73 7.08 -5.56
CA VAL A 163 -20.16 7.18 -5.20
C VAL A 163 -20.50 6.23 -4.06
N THR A 164 -20.14 4.96 -4.20
CA THR A 164 -20.39 3.92 -3.19
C THR A 164 -19.65 4.22 -1.87
N ALA A 165 -18.42 4.74 -1.93
CA ALA A 165 -17.68 5.13 -0.73
C ALA A 165 -18.41 6.21 0.08
N LEU A 166 -18.94 7.24 -0.59
CA LEU A 166 -19.68 8.34 0.05
C LEU A 166 -21.08 7.93 0.54
N GLU A 167 -21.72 6.99 -0.16
CA GLU A 167 -22.97 6.35 0.30
C GLU A 167 -22.75 5.56 1.59
N LEU A 168 -21.70 4.73 1.65
CA LEU A 168 -21.35 4.00 2.87
C LEU A 168 -20.94 4.92 4.01
N PHE A 169 -20.20 6.00 3.75
CA PHE A 169 -19.93 7.02 4.76
C PHE A 169 -21.22 7.68 5.29
N SER A 170 -22.19 7.94 4.41
CA SER A 170 -23.49 8.47 4.81
C SER A 170 -24.27 7.48 5.66
N LYS A 171 -24.23 6.19 5.29
CA LYS A 171 -24.85 5.10 6.06
C LYS A 171 -24.19 4.90 7.43
N MET A 172 -22.87 4.97 7.51
CA MET A 172 -22.09 4.92 8.76
C MET A 172 -22.60 5.98 9.75
N LYS A 173 -22.81 7.22 9.28
CA LYS A 173 -23.38 8.30 10.11
C LYS A 173 -24.82 8.01 10.55
N GLN A 174 -25.66 7.49 9.65
CA GLN A 174 -27.07 7.18 9.96
C GLN A 174 -27.22 6.10 11.05
N VAL A 175 -26.33 5.12 11.07
CA VAL A 175 -26.33 4.06 12.10
C VAL A 175 -25.63 4.47 13.39
N GLY A 176 -25.15 5.71 13.49
CA GLY A 176 -24.48 6.24 14.68
C GLY A 176 -23.03 5.77 14.87
N ALA A 177 -22.43 5.10 13.88
CA ALA A 177 -21.02 4.76 13.91
C ALA A 177 -20.20 6.05 13.74
N LYS A 178 -19.26 6.29 14.65
CA LYS A 178 -18.47 7.53 14.67
C LYS A 178 -17.30 7.42 13.69
N PRO A 179 -17.21 8.30 12.69
CA PRO A 179 -16.01 8.45 11.88
C PRO A 179 -14.81 8.82 12.74
N ASP A 180 -13.67 8.21 12.44
CA ASP A 180 -12.37 8.57 12.99
C ASP A 180 -11.52 9.32 11.95
N ASP A 181 -10.26 9.61 12.29
CA ASP A 181 -9.32 10.29 11.40
C ASP A 181 -9.05 9.46 10.13
N ILE A 182 -8.92 8.14 10.25
CA ILE A 182 -8.69 7.26 9.10
C ILE A 182 -9.91 7.25 8.16
N THR A 183 -11.13 7.30 8.71
CA THR A 183 -12.37 7.41 7.92
C THR A 183 -12.34 8.64 7.01
N PHE A 184 -11.88 9.78 7.53
CA PHE A 184 -11.79 11.02 6.76
C PHE A 184 -10.72 10.98 5.67
N ILE A 185 -9.62 10.24 5.88
CA ILE A 185 -8.65 9.96 4.80
C ILE A 185 -9.34 9.24 3.64
N GLY A 186 -10.13 8.19 3.93
CA GLY A 186 -10.88 7.44 2.92
C GLY A 186 -11.88 8.31 2.15
N VAL A 187 -12.67 9.13 2.86
CA VAL A 187 -13.65 10.04 2.26
C VAL A 187 -12.99 11.11 1.40
N LEU A 188 -11.92 11.74 1.88
CA LEU A 188 -11.19 12.77 1.13
C LEU A 188 -10.50 12.18 -0.10
N SER A 189 -9.95 10.95 0.01
CA SER A 189 -9.39 10.22 -1.12
C SER A 189 -10.44 9.91 -2.17
N ALA A 190 -11.64 9.49 -1.76
CA ALA A 190 -12.77 9.28 -2.66
C ALA A 190 -13.15 10.57 -3.39
N CYS A 191 -13.20 11.70 -2.69
CA CYS A 191 -13.43 13.01 -3.28
C CYS A 191 -12.33 13.38 -4.29
N SER A 192 -11.05 13.15 -3.95
CA SER A 192 -9.91 13.39 -4.85
C SER A 192 -10.06 12.62 -6.16
N HIS A 193 -10.32 11.31 -6.07
CA HIS A 193 -10.49 10.45 -7.24
C HIS A 193 -11.75 10.78 -8.05
N GLY A 194 -12.81 11.26 -7.40
CA GLY A 194 -14.05 11.70 -8.06
C GLY A 194 -14.06 13.15 -8.53
N GLY A 195 -13.01 13.94 -8.28
CA GLY A 195 -12.98 15.37 -8.60
C GLY A 195 -14.00 16.21 -7.81
N LEU A 196 -14.46 15.73 -6.66
CA LEU A 196 -15.53 16.35 -5.86
C LEU A 196 -14.96 17.44 -4.93
N VAL A 197 -14.54 18.56 -5.52
CA VAL A 197 -13.84 19.65 -4.81
C VAL A 197 -14.69 20.24 -3.68
N LYS A 198 -15.98 20.49 -3.95
CA LYS A 198 -16.87 21.13 -2.98
C LYS A 198 -17.08 20.23 -1.76
N GLU A 199 -17.42 18.97 -2.01
CA GLU A 199 -17.63 17.94 -1.00
C GLU A 199 -16.36 17.68 -0.20
N GLY A 200 -15.20 17.60 -0.86
CA GLY A 200 -13.91 17.43 -0.20
C GLY A 200 -13.60 18.55 0.80
N ARG A 201 -13.87 19.82 0.44
CA ARG A 201 -13.74 20.96 1.36
C ARG A 201 -14.74 20.87 2.52
N GLU A 202 -15.99 20.52 2.24
CA GLU A 202 -17.03 20.36 3.26
C GLU A 202 -16.63 19.28 4.27
N PHE A 203 -16.16 18.11 3.80
CA PHE A 203 -15.71 17.03 4.67
C PHE A 203 -14.47 17.40 5.48
N PHE A 204 -13.47 18.02 4.85
CA PHE A 204 -12.28 18.49 5.57
C PHE A 204 -12.62 19.46 6.71
N ASN A 205 -13.53 20.42 6.45
CA ASN A 205 -14.00 21.35 7.46
C ASN A 205 -14.84 20.67 8.55
N SER A 206 -15.70 19.72 8.16
CA SER A 206 -16.57 18.99 9.07
C SER A 206 -15.79 18.20 10.12
N MET A 207 -14.63 17.64 9.74
CA MET A 207 -13.77 16.86 10.61
C MET A 207 -13.42 17.62 11.89
N THR A 208 -13.03 18.90 11.76
CA THR A 208 -12.75 19.76 12.92
C THR A 208 -14.02 20.24 13.60
N LYS A 209 -14.99 20.73 12.82
CA LYS A 209 -16.16 21.46 13.35
C LYS A 209 -17.21 20.56 14.00
N MET A 210 -17.45 19.38 13.44
CA MET A 210 -18.52 18.47 13.86
C MET A 210 -17.98 17.24 14.62
N TYR A 211 -16.79 16.76 14.26
CA TYR A 211 -16.22 15.53 14.83
C TYR A 211 -15.07 15.78 15.81
N HIS A 212 -14.62 17.03 15.94
CA HIS A 212 -13.49 17.41 16.80
C HIS A 212 -12.19 16.64 16.51
N ILE A 213 -12.02 16.21 15.25
CA ILE A 213 -10.81 15.54 14.78
C ILE A 213 -9.88 16.60 14.20
N ARG A 214 -8.65 16.67 14.73
CA ARG A 214 -7.63 17.61 14.25
C ARG A 214 -7.02 17.10 12.94
N PRO A 215 -6.93 17.92 11.88
CA PRO A 215 -6.28 17.52 10.64
C PRO A 215 -4.82 17.13 10.83
N LYS A 216 -4.49 15.91 10.40
CA LYS A 216 -3.12 15.39 10.24
C LYS A 216 -2.64 15.53 8.80
N LEU A 217 -1.36 15.27 8.56
CA LEU A 217 -0.70 15.40 7.26
C LEU A 217 -1.45 14.66 6.14
N GLU A 218 -1.93 13.46 6.42
CA GLU A 218 -2.62 12.59 5.45
C GLU A 218 -3.90 13.25 4.93
N HIS A 219 -4.64 13.96 5.79
CA HIS A 219 -5.83 14.71 5.40
C HIS A 219 -5.48 15.89 4.50
N TYR A 220 -4.41 16.62 4.83
CA TYR A 220 -3.91 17.68 3.97
C TYR A 220 -3.45 17.12 2.62
N GLY A 221 -2.81 15.94 2.61
CA GLY A 221 -2.39 15.24 1.40
C GLY A 221 -3.54 14.94 0.47
N CYS A 222 -4.63 14.39 1.01
CA CYS A 222 -5.83 14.12 0.21
C CYS A 222 -6.45 15.41 -0.35
N LEU A 223 -6.52 16.48 0.44
CA LEU A 223 -7.10 17.76 -0.01
C LEU A 223 -6.20 18.46 -1.04
N ILE A 224 -4.88 18.43 -0.87
CA ILE A 224 -3.91 18.99 -1.82
C ILE A 224 -3.93 18.21 -3.13
N ASP A 225 -4.02 16.88 -3.08
CA ASP A 225 -4.19 16.04 -4.27
C ASP A 225 -5.49 16.39 -5.01
N LEU A 226 -6.61 16.52 -4.29
CA LEU A 226 -7.90 16.93 -4.87
C LEU A 226 -7.83 18.31 -5.55
N LEU A 227 -7.29 19.32 -4.85
CA LEU A 227 -7.13 20.67 -5.40
C LEU A 227 -6.16 20.69 -6.58
N GLY A 228 -5.06 19.95 -6.46
CA GLY A 228 -4.05 19.78 -7.50
C GLY A 228 -4.65 19.19 -8.77
N ARG A 229 -5.40 18.09 -8.67
CA ARG A 229 -6.10 17.45 -9.80
C ARG A 229 -7.21 18.30 -10.41
N ALA A 230 -7.75 19.26 -9.65
CA ALA A 230 -8.75 20.22 -10.14
C ALA A 230 -8.11 21.48 -10.75
N GLY A 231 -6.79 21.63 -10.71
CA GLY A 231 -6.07 22.81 -11.22
C GLY A 231 -6.09 24.01 -10.29
N LEU A 232 -6.57 23.85 -9.05
CA LEU A 232 -6.65 24.90 -8.03
C LEU A 232 -5.31 25.03 -7.29
N LEU A 233 -4.24 25.31 -8.05
CA LEU A 233 -2.87 25.24 -7.55
C LEU A 233 -2.54 26.30 -6.50
N ASP A 234 -3.08 27.51 -6.63
CA ASP A 234 -2.83 28.60 -5.67
C ASP A 234 -3.39 28.26 -4.29
N GLU A 235 -4.60 27.68 -4.24
CA GLU A 235 -5.22 27.23 -2.99
C GLU A 235 -4.45 26.06 -2.36
N ALA A 236 -3.98 25.11 -3.19
CA ALA A 236 -3.15 24.01 -2.72
C ALA A 236 -1.81 24.50 -2.15
N GLU A 237 -1.19 25.51 -2.78
CA GLU A 237 0.02 26.17 -2.26
C GLU A 237 -0.24 26.86 -0.92
N GLU A 238 -1.32 27.64 -0.81
CA GLU A 238 -1.71 28.29 0.44
C GLU A 238 -1.94 27.29 1.58
N LEU A 239 -2.55 26.15 1.25
CA LEU A 239 -2.86 25.12 2.23
C LEU A 239 -1.58 24.50 2.80
N ILE A 240 -0.59 24.19 1.97
CA ILE A 240 0.73 23.70 2.43
C ILE A 240 1.40 24.73 3.35
N LYS A 241 1.36 26.02 2.98
CA LYS A 241 1.97 27.10 3.78
C LYS A 241 1.32 27.28 5.16
N LYS A 242 0.08 26.82 5.35
CA LYS A 242 -0.65 26.88 6.64
C LYS A 242 -0.31 25.72 7.58
N ILE A 243 0.41 24.70 7.13
CA ILE A 243 0.78 23.54 7.96
C ILE A 243 1.91 23.94 8.93
N PRO A 244 1.80 23.66 10.24
CA PRO A 244 2.83 24.00 11.22
C PRO A 244 4.18 23.33 10.91
N ASN A 245 5.26 24.12 10.95
CA ASN A 245 6.65 23.74 10.62
C ASN A 245 7.34 22.92 11.72
N GLU A 246 6.83 21.74 12.06
CA GLU A 246 7.50 20.90 13.09
C GLU A 246 8.51 19.92 12.51
N ASP A 247 8.35 19.44 11.27
CA ASP A 247 9.38 18.66 10.56
C ASP A 247 9.22 18.72 9.03
N ASN A 248 10.20 19.35 8.37
CA ASN A 248 10.20 19.63 6.93
C ASN A 248 10.22 18.35 6.05
N ALA A 249 10.75 17.23 6.56
CA ALA A 249 10.78 15.94 5.84
C ALA A 249 9.37 15.32 5.68
N ILE A 250 8.47 15.60 6.62
CA ILE A 250 7.10 15.06 6.62
C ILE A 250 6.27 15.69 5.49
N LEU A 251 6.62 16.88 5.01
CA LEU A 251 5.90 17.56 3.93
C LEU A 251 6.23 17.05 2.52
N VAL A 252 7.22 16.16 2.37
CA VAL A 252 7.67 15.65 1.06
C VAL A 252 6.54 15.06 0.22
N PRO A 253 5.62 14.22 0.75
CA PRO A 253 4.50 13.69 -0.02
C PRO A 253 3.55 14.79 -0.52
N LEU A 254 3.28 15.82 0.30
CA LEU A 254 2.42 16.94 -0.07
C LEU A 254 3.01 17.76 -1.22
N TYR A 255 4.31 18.05 -1.13
CA TYR A 255 5.06 18.68 -2.20
C TYR A 255 5.06 17.81 -3.46
N GLY A 256 5.18 16.49 -3.33
CA GLY A 256 5.06 15.54 -4.44
C GLY A 256 3.72 15.66 -5.18
N SER A 257 2.60 15.67 -4.45
CA SER A 257 1.25 15.83 -5.03
C SER A 257 1.10 17.17 -5.76
N LEU A 258 1.49 18.28 -5.12
CA LEU A 258 1.41 19.61 -5.74
C LEU A 258 2.34 19.73 -6.96
N LEU A 259 3.53 19.15 -6.88
CA LEU A 259 4.50 19.14 -7.97
C LEU A 259 3.97 18.36 -9.18
N SER A 260 3.34 17.20 -8.94
CA SER A 260 2.65 16.43 -9.98
C SER A 260 1.56 17.25 -10.67
N ALA A 261 0.73 17.97 -9.90
CA ALA A 261 -0.28 18.86 -10.44
C ALA A 261 0.33 20.01 -11.26
N CYS A 262 1.41 20.63 -10.78
CA CYS A 262 2.13 21.69 -11.52
C CYS A 262 2.64 21.19 -12.88
N ARG A 263 3.07 19.92 -12.98
CA ARG A 263 3.46 19.29 -14.26
C ARG A 263 2.28 19.17 -15.22
N ILE A 264 1.11 18.74 -14.73
CA ILE A 264 -0.11 18.57 -15.53
C ILE A 264 -0.58 19.92 -16.09
N TYR A 265 -0.65 20.94 -15.24
CA TYR A 265 -1.14 22.28 -15.60
C TYR A 265 -0.05 23.23 -16.10
N LYS A 266 1.19 22.76 -16.27
CA LYS A 266 2.36 23.54 -16.70
C LYS A 266 2.61 24.81 -15.86
N ASN A 267 2.26 24.79 -14.56
CA ASN A 267 2.52 25.91 -13.66
C ASN A 267 3.97 25.90 -13.16
N VAL A 268 4.84 26.56 -13.92
CA VAL A 268 6.28 26.62 -13.65
C VAL A 268 6.61 27.42 -12.39
N ALA A 269 5.78 28.40 -12.01
CA ALA A 269 6.05 29.27 -10.86
C ALA A 269 5.96 28.49 -9.54
N ILE A 270 4.82 27.83 -9.30
CA ILE A 270 4.61 27.00 -8.11
C ILE A 270 5.54 25.78 -8.16
N GLY A 271 5.72 25.16 -9.33
CA GLY A 271 6.66 24.04 -9.50
C GLY A 271 8.09 24.39 -9.07
N LYS A 272 8.58 25.59 -9.40
CA LYS A 272 9.89 26.09 -8.93
C LYS A 272 9.93 26.36 -7.43
N TRP A 273 8.84 26.84 -6.84
CA TRP A 273 8.77 27.04 -5.40
C TRP A 273 8.83 25.69 -4.66
N VAL A 274 8.01 24.72 -5.06
CA VAL A 274 7.99 23.36 -4.50
C VAL A 274 9.37 22.71 -4.61
N ALA A 275 9.98 22.80 -5.80
CA ALA A 275 11.34 22.34 -6.05
C ALA A 275 12.36 22.85 -5.02
N LYS A 276 12.33 24.16 -4.74
CA LYS A 276 13.24 24.78 -3.78
C LYS A 276 13.02 24.26 -2.35
N GLN A 277 11.77 23.98 -1.95
CA GLN A 277 11.50 23.41 -0.64
C GLN A 277 12.02 21.98 -0.54
N LEU A 278 11.77 21.13 -1.54
CA LEU A 278 12.27 19.76 -1.59
C LEU A 278 13.81 19.69 -1.54
N VAL A 279 14.48 20.61 -2.22
CA VAL A 279 15.95 20.73 -2.20
C VAL A 279 16.47 21.12 -0.81
N LYS A 280 15.78 22.01 -0.09
CA LYS A 280 16.13 22.42 1.29
C LYS A 280 15.93 21.29 2.29
N ILE A 281 14.88 20.49 2.11
CA ILE A 281 14.59 19.32 2.95
C ILE A 281 15.70 18.27 2.85
N GLY A 282 16.42 18.22 1.71
CA GLY A 282 17.49 17.25 1.51
C GLY A 282 16.97 15.81 1.42
N SER A 283 15.78 15.62 0.85
CA SER A 283 15.21 14.28 0.66
C SER A 283 16.16 13.38 -0.14
N SER A 284 16.33 12.12 0.27
CA SER A 284 17.04 11.10 -0.50
C SER A 284 16.14 10.39 -1.52
N ASP A 285 14.88 10.81 -1.65
CA ASP A 285 13.89 10.15 -2.50
C ASP A 285 14.19 10.38 -4.00
N SER A 286 14.43 9.28 -4.71
CA SER A 286 14.65 9.27 -6.15
C SER A 286 13.46 9.75 -6.97
N SER A 287 12.23 9.53 -6.47
CA SER A 287 10.98 9.89 -7.14
C SER A 287 10.81 11.40 -7.23
N VAL A 288 11.13 12.10 -6.15
CA VAL A 288 11.08 13.56 -6.01
C VAL A 288 12.07 14.23 -6.96
N HIS A 289 13.30 13.73 -7.03
CA HIS A 289 14.31 14.27 -7.95
C HIS A 289 13.96 14.01 -9.42
N THR A 290 13.36 12.86 -9.71
CA THR A 290 12.89 12.52 -11.05
C THR A 290 11.74 13.44 -11.48
N LEU A 291 10.75 13.67 -10.60
CA LEU A 291 9.65 14.62 -10.83
C LEU A 291 10.17 16.03 -11.07
N LEU A 292 11.16 16.45 -10.27
CA LEU A 292 11.77 17.75 -10.40
C LEU A 292 12.50 17.94 -11.74
N ALA A 293 13.28 16.95 -12.16
CA ALA A 293 13.96 16.95 -13.45
C ALA A 293 12.95 17.01 -14.61
N ASN A 294 11.83 16.28 -14.52
CA ASN A 294 10.79 16.30 -15.54
C ASN A 294 10.12 17.67 -15.67
N ILE A 295 9.92 18.38 -14.57
CA ILE A 295 9.31 19.73 -14.61
C ILE A 295 10.28 20.75 -15.22
N TYR A 296 11.56 20.72 -14.83
CA TYR A 296 12.54 21.59 -15.47
C TYR A 296 12.69 21.29 -16.96
N ALA A 297 12.65 20.01 -17.35
CA ALA A 297 12.66 19.61 -18.75
C ALA A 297 11.41 20.14 -19.49
N SER A 298 10.22 20.03 -18.90
CA SER A 298 8.97 20.56 -19.49
C SER A 298 8.96 22.09 -19.60
N ALA A 299 9.79 22.77 -18.81
CA ALA A 299 9.99 24.22 -18.86
C ALA A 299 11.23 24.64 -19.65
N GLU A 300 11.82 23.72 -20.44
CA GLU A 300 13.02 23.92 -21.27
C GLU A 300 14.27 24.41 -20.51
N LYS A 301 14.32 24.16 -19.19
CA LYS A 301 15.41 24.56 -18.30
C LYS A 301 16.44 23.45 -18.12
N TRP A 302 17.14 23.12 -19.21
CA TRP A 302 18.10 22.01 -19.24
C TRP A 302 19.28 22.16 -18.27
N GLU A 303 19.69 23.38 -17.93
CA GLU A 303 20.68 23.63 -16.88
C GLU A 303 20.20 23.14 -15.51
N ASP A 304 18.94 23.43 -15.16
CA ASP A 304 18.36 23.04 -13.88
C ASP A 304 18.11 21.52 -13.83
N VAL A 305 17.73 20.90 -14.97
CA VAL A 305 17.71 19.43 -15.11
C VAL A 305 19.08 18.83 -14.78
N THR A 306 20.15 19.41 -15.32
CA THR A 306 21.52 18.95 -15.12
C THR A 306 21.95 19.09 -13.67
N LYS A 307 21.60 20.20 -13.00
CA LYS A 307 21.86 20.42 -11.56
C LYS A 307 21.17 19.35 -10.70
N VAL A 308 19.91 19.03 -11.00
CA VAL A 308 19.14 18.00 -10.27
C VAL A 308 19.76 16.62 -10.47
N ARG A 309 20.09 16.24 -11.70
CA ARG A 309 20.73 14.95 -12.01
C ARG A 309 22.11 14.81 -11.37
N ARG A 310 22.90 15.89 -11.31
CA ARG A 310 24.18 15.90 -10.60
C ARG A 310 23.98 15.67 -9.11
N LYS A 311 23.05 16.39 -8.48
CA LYS A 311 22.72 16.22 -7.06
C LYS A 311 22.25 14.79 -6.74
N MET A 312 21.46 14.14 -7.63
CA MET A 312 21.11 12.72 -7.47
C MET A 312 22.35 11.82 -7.42
N LYS A 313 23.34 12.07 -8.29
CA LYS A 313 24.59 11.32 -8.33
C LYS A 313 25.43 11.54 -7.08
N ASP A 314 25.50 12.79 -6.60
CA ASP A 314 26.28 13.17 -5.42
C ASP A 314 25.71 12.56 -4.12
N ILE A 315 24.38 12.38 -4.03
CA ILE A 315 23.70 11.77 -2.88
C ILE A 315 23.57 10.24 -3.03
N GLY A 316 24.09 9.66 -4.13
CA GLY A 316 24.01 8.22 -4.40
C GLY A 316 22.60 7.71 -4.70
N VAL A 317 21.67 8.60 -5.02
CA VAL A 317 20.27 8.28 -5.30
C VAL A 317 20.17 7.65 -6.69
N LYS A 318 19.95 6.34 -6.74
CA LYS A 318 19.70 5.61 -7.99
C LYS A 318 18.23 5.66 -8.34
N LYS A 319 17.91 5.84 -9.62
CA LYS A 319 16.54 5.69 -10.14
C LYS A 319 16.15 4.22 -9.97
N LEU A 320 15.11 3.94 -9.20
CA LEU A 320 14.49 2.62 -9.21
C LEU A 320 13.75 2.48 -10.55
N PRO A 321 14.06 1.47 -11.37
CA PRO A 321 13.23 1.16 -12.54
C PRO A 321 11.81 0.85 -12.05
N GLY A 322 10.81 1.29 -12.81
CA GLY A 322 9.43 0.95 -12.49
C GLY A 322 9.28 -0.56 -12.50
N CYS A 323 8.66 -1.13 -11.48
CA CYS A 323 8.42 -2.57 -11.38
C CYS A 323 6.90 -2.80 -11.43
N SER A 324 6.49 -3.81 -12.20
CA SER A 324 5.17 -4.42 -12.09
C SER A 324 5.37 -5.91 -11.84
N SER A 325 4.59 -6.50 -10.95
CA SER A 325 4.59 -7.94 -10.72
C SER A 325 3.24 -8.53 -11.08
N ILE A 326 3.26 -9.77 -11.56
CA ILE A 326 2.06 -10.60 -11.72
C ILE A 326 2.29 -11.93 -11.02
N GLU A 327 1.22 -12.55 -10.57
CA GLU A 327 1.28 -13.89 -9.99
C GLU A 327 0.68 -14.89 -10.97
N VAL A 328 1.46 -15.92 -11.33
CA VAL A 328 1.02 -17.05 -12.16
C VAL A 328 1.38 -18.32 -11.42
N ASP A 329 0.40 -19.21 -11.22
CA ASP A 329 0.60 -20.51 -10.54
C ASP A 329 1.30 -20.41 -9.17
N SER A 330 0.94 -19.39 -8.37
CA SER A 330 1.55 -19.10 -7.06
C SER A 330 3.02 -18.66 -7.11
N ILE A 331 3.54 -18.28 -8.28
CA ILE A 331 4.87 -17.71 -8.46
C ILE A 331 4.70 -16.23 -8.84
N ILE A 332 5.39 -15.36 -8.11
CA ILE A 332 5.43 -13.92 -8.42
C ILE A 332 6.50 -13.69 -9.50
N HIS A 333 6.07 -13.18 -10.64
CA HIS A 333 6.91 -12.76 -11.75
C HIS A 333 7.05 -11.24 -11.72
N GLU A 334 8.26 -10.75 -11.47
CA GLU A 334 8.58 -9.32 -11.45
C GLU A 334 9.08 -8.84 -12.83
N PHE A 335 8.58 -7.70 -13.28
CA PHE A 335 8.96 -7.04 -14.52
C PHE A 335 9.46 -5.64 -14.24
N PHE A 336 10.76 -5.43 -14.43
CA PHE A 336 11.37 -4.10 -14.32
C PHE A 336 11.38 -3.39 -15.67
N ALA A 337 11.10 -2.09 -15.66
CA ALA A 337 11.08 -1.26 -16.85
C ALA A 337 12.45 -1.23 -17.53
N GLY A 338 12.53 -1.86 -18.71
CA GLY A 338 13.75 -1.97 -19.50
C GLY A 338 14.64 -3.16 -19.14
N ASP A 339 14.16 -4.08 -18.30
CA ASP A 339 14.87 -5.32 -17.96
C ASP A 339 14.43 -6.47 -18.88
N PRO A 340 15.35 -7.03 -19.69
CA PRO A 340 15.05 -8.13 -20.58
C PRO A 340 15.14 -9.53 -19.91
N SER A 341 15.36 -9.63 -18.60
CA SER A 341 15.84 -10.87 -17.96
C SER A 341 14.79 -11.96 -17.68
N HIS A 342 13.51 -11.71 -17.94
CA HIS A 342 12.46 -12.70 -17.63
C HIS A 342 12.60 -13.94 -18.53
N SER A 343 12.50 -15.14 -17.95
CA SER A 343 12.70 -16.41 -18.66
C SER A 343 11.80 -16.56 -19.90
N GLU A 344 10.57 -16.09 -19.81
CA GLU A 344 9.55 -16.17 -20.88
C GLU A 344 9.39 -14.88 -21.69
N MET A 345 10.34 -13.94 -21.60
CA MET A 345 10.15 -12.61 -22.16
C MET A 345 9.88 -12.60 -23.67
N GLY A 346 10.47 -13.53 -24.42
CA GLY A 346 10.21 -13.67 -25.86
C GLY A 346 8.75 -14.03 -26.18
N GLU A 347 8.15 -14.94 -25.40
CA GLU A 347 6.75 -15.34 -25.56
C GLU A 347 5.80 -14.21 -25.15
N ILE A 348 6.12 -13.53 -24.04
CA ILE A 348 5.35 -12.39 -23.53
C ILE A 348 5.32 -11.27 -24.57
N TYR A 349 6.46 -10.87 -25.14
CA TYR A 349 6.50 -9.83 -26.18
C TYR A 349 5.80 -10.26 -27.48
N SER A 350 5.97 -11.52 -27.90
CA SER A 350 5.24 -12.05 -29.07
C SER A 350 3.72 -11.99 -28.87
N MET A 351 3.24 -12.31 -27.66
CA MET A 351 1.83 -12.24 -27.31
C MET A 351 1.34 -10.79 -27.24
N LEU A 352 2.11 -9.88 -26.63
CA LEU A 352 1.80 -8.45 -26.58
C LEU A 352 1.71 -7.86 -27.99
N ASP A 353 2.63 -8.20 -28.89
CA ASP A 353 2.59 -7.76 -30.29
C ASP A 353 1.34 -8.29 -31.00
N ARG A 354 0.95 -9.54 -30.74
CA ARG A 354 -0.28 -10.13 -31.29
C ARG A 354 -1.53 -9.40 -30.79
N LEU A 355 -1.56 -8.98 -29.53
CA LEU A 355 -2.67 -8.24 -28.93
C LEU A 355 -2.68 -6.75 -29.34
N ALA A 356 -1.52 -6.17 -29.60
CA ALA A 356 -1.38 -4.76 -29.98
C ALA A 356 -1.71 -4.50 -31.45
N LYS A 357 -1.43 -5.46 -32.35
CA LYS A 357 -1.69 -5.35 -33.79
C LYS A 357 -3.14 -4.94 -34.14
N PRO A 358 -4.19 -5.56 -33.55
CA PRO A 358 -5.57 -5.14 -33.78
C PRO A 358 -5.88 -3.74 -33.19
N LEU A 359 -5.34 -3.43 -32.01
CA LEU A 359 -5.60 -2.17 -31.30
C LEU A 359 -4.98 -0.95 -31.98
N LEU A 360 -3.93 -1.14 -32.76
CA LEU A 360 -3.24 -0.10 -33.52
C LEU A 360 -3.71 0.00 -34.98
N GLY A 361 -4.70 -0.80 -35.40
CA GLY A 361 -5.22 -0.78 -36.77
C GLY A 361 -4.22 -1.27 -37.82
N LEU A 362 -3.27 -2.14 -37.45
CA LEU A 362 -2.21 -2.65 -38.31
C LEU A 362 -2.52 -4.03 -38.90
N GLU A 363 -3.79 -4.32 -39.22
CA GLU A 363 -4.12 -5.48 -40.05
C GLU A 363 -3.96 -5.13 -41.53
N LYS A 364 -2.93 -5.69 -42.17
CA LYS A 364 -2.99 -5.96 -43.60
C LYS A 364 -3.91 -7.17 -43.78
N ASN A 365 -5.06 -6.94 -44.39
CA ASN A 365 -5.90 -7.99 -44.95
C ASN A 365 -5.12 -8.73 -46.03
N GLU A 366 -4.53 -9.88 -45.70
CA GLU A 366 -4.27 -10.94 -46.68
C GLU A 366 -5.58 -11.69 -46.88
N ILE A 367 -6.44 -11.13 -47.72
CA ILE A 367 -7.43 -11.92 -48.45
C ILE A 367 -6.69 -12.44 -49.68
N GLU A 368 -6.08 -13.61 -49.56
CA GLU A 368 -5.76 -14.39 -50.75
C GLU A 368 -7.06 -14.96 -51.31
N ILE A 369 -7.44 -14.37 -52.44
CA ILE A 369 -8.38 -14.91 -53.40
C ILE A 369 -7.69 -16.13 -54.03
N GLU A 370 -8.05 -17.33 -53.62
CA GLU A 370 -7.87 -18.51 -54.47
C GLU A 370 -9.17 -18.77 -55.22
N GLY A 371 -9.20 -18.28 -56.46
CA GLY A 371 -10.04 -18.83 -57.51
C GLY A 371 -9.15 -19.62 -58.47
N CYS A 372 -9.27 -20.95 -58.44
CA CYS A 372 -9.44 -21.78 -59.63
C CYS A 372 -9.90 -23.18 -59.23
#